data_AF-A0A645HSJ8-F1
#
_entry.id   AF-A0A645HSJ8-F1
#
_cell.length_a   1.000
_cell.length_b   1.000
_cell.length_c   1.000
_cell.angle_alpha   90.00
_cell.angle_beta   90.00
_cell.angle_gamma   90.00
#
_symmetry.space_group_name_H-M   'P 1'
#
loop_
_entity.id
_entity.type
_entity.pdbx_description
1 polymer ?
#
loop_
_entity_poly.entity_id
_entity_poly.type
_entity_poly.pdbx_seq_one_letter_code
_entity_poly.pdbx_strand_id
1 'polypeptide(L)'
;MDVSENIVEPLMHRAQTINSASLMLGYAGVYSSFLLHTYRAAEKFGLNPRDILVELGKRGMVGGQEDMIVDVAFALSQGKKA
;
A
#
# COMPACT_ATOMS: atom_id res chain seq x y z
N MET A 1 -13.81 -11.20 23.18
CA MET A 1 -13.71 -9.74 23.11
C MET A 1 -12.46 -9.30 23.86
N ASP A 2 -12.33 -9.67 25.14
CA ASP A 2 -11.19 -9.31 26.02
C ASP A 2 -9.79 -9.59 25.45
N VAL A 3 -9.56 -10.70 24.75
CA VAL A 3 -8.25 -10.99 24.15
C VAL A 3 -7.87 -9.97 23.07
N SER A 4 -8.85 -9.50 22.29
CA SER A 4 -8.61 -8.50 21.25
C SER A 4 -8.18 -7.17 21.87
N GLU A 5 -8.95 -6.67 22.85
CA GLU A 5 -8.77 -5.34 23.45
C GLU A 5 -7.63 -5.30 24.47
N ASN A 6 -7.51 -6.32 25.33
CA ASN A 6 -6.56 -6.28 26.45
C ASN A 6 -5.19 -6.87 26.11
N ILE A 7 -5.08 -7.70 25.07
CA ILE A 7 -3.84 -8.40 24.72
C ILE A 7 -3.34 -8.00 23.32
N VAL A 8 -4.18 -8.11 22.29
CA VAL A 8 -3.71 -7.94 20.90
C VAL A 8 -3.58 -6.48 20.49
N GLU A 9 -4.57 -5.64 20.79
CA GLU A 9 -4.59 -4.22 20.43
C GLU A 9 -3.39 -3.43 20.99
N PRO A 10 -2.97 -3.60 22.26
CA PRO A 10 -1.78 -2.92 22.80
C PRO A 10 -0.46 -3.29 22.12
N LEU A 11 -0.39 -4.46 21.44
CA LEU A 11 0.79 -4.91 20.70
C LEU A 11 0.87 -4.29 19.29
N MET A 12 -0.23 -3.72 18.78
CA MET A 12 -0.25 -3.17 17.43
C MET A 12 0.52 -1.84 17.37
N HIS A 13 1.44 -1.72 16.40
CA HIS A 13 2.15 -0.44 16.18
C HIS A 13 1.24 0.69 15.68
N ARG A 14 0.07 0.34 15.14
CA ARG A 14 -0.97 1.27 14.68
C ARG A 14 -2.32 0.57 14.59
N ALA A 15 -3.40 1.35 14.67
CA ALA A 15 -4.74 0.85 14.40
C ALA A 15 -4.89 0.37 12.95
N GLN A 16 -5.63 -0.72 12.75
CA GLN A 16 -6.03 -1.19 11.42
C GLN A 16 -7.38 -0.57 11.07
N THR A 17 -7.37 0.53 10.32
CA THR A 17 -8.57 1.29 9.96
C THR A 17 -8.76 1.35 8.45
N ILE A 18 -10.02 1.50 8.02
CA ILE A 18 -10.34 1.77 6.61
C ILE A 18 -10.10 3.25 6.34
N ASN A 19 -8.96 3.58 5.74
CA ASN A 19 -8.61 4.89 5.23
C ASN A 19 -8.56 4.90 3.70
N SER A 20 -8.26 6.05 3.10
CA SER A 20 -8.28 6.18 1.63
C SER A 20 -7.36 5.20 0.92
N ALA A 21 -6.14 4.95 1.42
CA ALA A 21 -5.20 4.04 0.76
C ALA A 21 -5.57 2.57 1.00
N SER A 22 -6.06 2.20 2.19
CA SER A 22 -6.49 0.83 2.47
C SER A 22 -7.77 0.47 1.69
N LEU A 23 -8.69 1.43 1.49
CA LEU A 23 -9.84 1.25 0.60
C LEU A 23 -9.38 1.09 -0.86
N MET A 24 -8.32 1.81 -1.25
CA MET A 24 -7.76 1.74 -2.60
C MET A 24 -7.22 0.36 -2.95
N LEU A 25 -6.66 -0.39 -1.97
CA LEU A 25 -6.25 -1.78 -2.18
C LEU A 25 -7.40 -2.64 -2.72
N GLY A 26 -8.57 -2.55 -2.08
CA GLY A 26 -9.75 -3.30 -2.49
C GLY A 26 -10.29 -2.84 -3.84
N TYR A 27 -10.37 -1.52 -4.08
CA TYR A 27 -10.85 -1.00 -5.35
C TYR A 27 -9.93 -1.35 -6.53
N ALA A 28 -8.60 -1.28 -6.33
CA ALA A 28 -7.62 -1.58 -7.38
C ALA A 28 -7.29 -3.07 -7.51
N GLY A 29 -7.82 -3.93 -6.62
CA GLY A 29 -7.53 -5.36 -6.62
C GLY A 29 -6.08 -5.70 -6.25
N VAL A 30 -5.44 -4.90 -5.38
CA VAL A 30 -4.03 -5.05 -5.01
C VAL A 30 -3.89 -5.85 -3.71
N TYR A 31 -2.84 -6.68 -3.65
CA TYR A 31 -2.53 -7.50 -2.49
C TYR A 31 -2.27 -6.65 -1.23
N SER A 32 -2.93 -6.97 -0.12
CA SER A 32 -3.01 -6.07 1.04
C SER A 32 -1.68 -5.84 1.78
N SER A 33 -0.70 -6.76 1.69
CA SER A 33 0.64 -6.55 2.28
C SER A 33 1.35 -5.33 1.68
N PHE A 34 0.96 -4.91 0.47
CA PHE A 34 1.62 -3.81 -0.25
C PHE A 34 1.39 -2.44 0.40
N LEU A 35 0.41 -2.28 1.30
CA LEU A 35 0.05 -0.98 1.87
C LEU A 35 1.24 -0.21 2.45
N LEU A 36 2.06 -0.89 3.26
CA LEU A 36 3.18 -0.24 3.94
C LEU A 36 4.39 0.00 3.06
N HIS A 37 4.64 -0.91 2.13
CA HIS A 37 5.65 -0.71 1.11
C HIS A 37 5.28 0.47 0.21
N THR A 38 3.99 0.61 -0.12
CA THR A 38 3.46 1.74 -0.90
C THR A 38 3.59 3.05 -0.16
N TYR A 39 3.26 3.12 1.15
CA TYR A 39 3.48 4.33 1.93
C TYR A 39 4.96 4.75 1.98
N ARG A 40 5.87 3.80 2.21
CA ARG A 40 7.32 4.07 2.22
C ARG A 40 7.82 4.56 0.85
N ALA A 41 7.34 3.96 -0.24
CA ALA A 41 7.70 4.39 -1.59
C ALA A 41 7.11 5.77 -1.92
N ALA A 42 5.84 6.01 -1.56
CA ALA A 42 5.17 7.30 -1.72
C ALA A 42 5.93 8.43 -1.01
N GLU A 43 6.33 8.20 0.25
CA GLU A 43 7.17 9.13 1.01
C GLU A 43 8.52 9.36 0.33
N LYS A 44 9.21 8.29 -0.06
CA LYS A 44 10.53 8.36 -0.72
C LYS A 44 10.53 9.14 -2.03
N PHE A 45 9.47 9.01 -2.82
CA PHE A 45 9.38 9.62 -4.16
C PHE A 45 8.46 10.86 -4.21
N GLY A 46 7.89 11.29 -3.08
CA GLY A 46 7.00 12.45 -3.02
C GLY A 46 5.69 12.27 -3.79
N LEU A 47 5.13 11.05 -3.78
CA LEU A 47 3.93 10.67 -4.54
C LEU A 47 2.71 10.48 -3.64
N ASN A 48 1.53 10.51 -4.26
CA ASN A 48 0.31 10.04 -3.60
C ASN A 48 0.30 8.50 -3.61
N PRO A 49 0.15 7.81 -2.46
CA PRO A 49 0.14 6.34 -2.43
C PRO A 49 -0.98 5.73 -3.27
N ARG A 50 -2.10 6.44 -3.48
CA ARG A 50 -3.19 5.96 -4.34
C ARG A 50 -2.77 5.78 -5.79
N ASP A 51 -1.90 6.66 -6.30
CA ASP A 51 -1.45 6.59 -7.70
C ASP A 51 -0.60 5.34 -7.92
N ILE A 52 0.26 5.01 -6.94
CA ILE A 52 1.06 3.79 -6.92
C ILE A 52 0.14 2.55 -6.87
N LEU A 53 -0.86 2.53 -5.99
CA LEU A 53 -1.78 1.40 -5.85
C LEU A 53 -2.62 1.16 -7.11
N VAL A 54 -3.14 2.23 -7.74
CA VAL A 54 -3.88 2.12 -9.00
C VAL A 54 -3.01 1.52 -10.10
N GLU A 55 -1.75 1.94 -10.17
CA GLU A 55 -0.80 1.45 -11.16
C GLU A 55 -0.41 -0.02 -10.93
N LEU A 56 -0.18 -0.42 -9.68
CA LEU A 56 0.05 -1.83 -9.33
C LEU A 56 -1.14 -2.72 -9.70
N GLY A 57 -2.37 -2.23 -9.45
CA GLY A 57 -3.60 -2.94 -9.81
C GLY A 57 -3.75 -3.12 -11.32
N LYS A 58 -3.48 -2.06 -12.11
CA LYS A 58 -3.49 -2.14 -13.58
C LYS A 58 -2.52 -3.19 -14.14
N ARG A 59 -1.37 -3.37 -13.48
CA ARG A 59 -0.37 -4.36 -13.89
C ARG A 59 -0.68 -5.78 -13.44
N GLY A 60 -1.74 -6.00 -12.67
CA GLY A 60 -2.12 -7.32 -12.17
C GLY A 60 -1.07 -7.93 -11.24
N MET A 61 -0.40 -7.10 -10.43
CA MET A 61 0.63 -7.57 -9.50
C MET A 61 0.05 -8.51 -8.46
N VAL A 62 0.81 -9.55 -8.10
CA VAL A 62 0.45 -10.57 -7.13
C VAL A 62 1.29 -10.48 -5.87
N GLY A 63 0.87 -11.14 -4.79
CA GLY A 63 1.64 -11.18 -3.54
C GLY A 63 3.05 -11.74 -3.75
N GLY A 64 4.03 -11.15 -3.06
CA GLY A 64 5.45 -11.47 -3.23
C GLY A 64 6.21 -10.56 -4.20
N GLN A 65 5.54 -9.63 -4.87
CA GLN A 65 6.14 -8.65 -5.79
C GLN A 65 6.32 -7.25 -5.16
N GLU A 66 6.66 -7.19 -3.87
CA GLU A 66 6.83 -5.94 -3.13
C GLU A 66 7.96 -5.04 -3.68
N ASP A 67 8.93 -5.62 -4.38
CA ASP A 67 10.02 -4.90 -5.07
C ASP A 67 9.49 -3.99 -6.19
N MET A 68 8.49 -4.45 -6.94
CA MET A 68 7.87 -3.70 -8.04
C MET A 68 7.23 -2.38 -7.61
N ILE A 69 6.87 -2.25 -6.33
CA ILE A 69 6.30 -1.02 -5.76
C ILE A 69 7.28 0.15 -5.89
N VAL A 70 8.57 -0.11 -5.67
CA VAL A 70 9.63 0.90 -5.77
C VAL A 70 9.83 1.29 -7.24
N ASP A 71 9.79 0.32 -8.15
CA ASP A 71 9.93 0.56 -9.60
C ASP A 71 8.78 1.38 -10.16
N VAL A 72 7.54 1.04 -9.77
CA VAL A 72 6.34 1.81 -10.11
C VAL A 72 6.44 3.24 -9.58
N ALA A 73 6.81 3.40 -8.31
CA ALA A 73 6.95 4.72 -7.71
C ALA A 73 8.04 5.55 -8.41
N PHE A 74 9.18 4.95 -8.74
CA PHE A 74 10.21 5.62 -9.52
C PHE A 74 9.69 6.04 -10.90
N ALA A 75 9.03 5.15 -11.64
CA ALA A 75 8.48 5.47 -12.96
C ALA A 75 7.48 6.64 -12.92
N LEU A 76 6.55 6.61 -11.96
CA LEU A 76 5.57 7.69 -11.75
C LEU A 76 6.24 9.02 -11.38
N SER A 77 7.30 9.00 -10.56
CA SER A 77 8.06 10.21 -10.20
C SER A 77 8.73 10.89 -11.40
N GLN A 78 9.04 10.12 -12.45
CA GLN A 78 9.63 10.62 -13.69
C GLN A 78 8.58 11.11 -14.69
N GLY A 79 7.29 11.15 -14.32
CA GLY A 79 6.19 11.48 -15.22
C GLY A 79 5.97 10.44 -16.32
N LYS A 80 6.62 9.26 -16.21
CA LYS A 80 6.40 8.15 -17.12
C LYS A 80 5.11 7.46 -16.70
N LYS A 81 4.04 7.65 -17.47
CA LYS A 81 2.92 6.70 -17.46
C LYS A 81 3.48 5.42 -18.05
N ALA A 82 3.59 4.40 -17.21
CA ALA A 82 3.93 3.05 -17.63
C ALA A 82 2.64 2.26 -17.87
#